data_AF-A0A1H8TLL2-F1
#
_entry.id   AF-A0A1H8TLL2-F1
#
_cell.length_a   1.000
_cell.length_b   1.000
_cell.length_c   1.000
_cell.angle_alpha   90.00
_cell.angle_beta   90.00
_cell.angle_gamma   90.00
#
_symmetry.space_group_name_H-M   'P 1'
#
loop_
_entity.id
_entity.type
_entity.pdbx_description
1 polymer ?
#
loop_
_entity_poly.entity_id
_entity_poly.type
_entity_poly.pdbx_seq_one_letter_code
_entity_poly.pdbx_strand_id
1 'polypeptide(L)' 'MAHDLSLAQSHAFHLCNDLMVPITLFKSGNEFGVLPSDELDDEDDLEIVHEYEPW' A
#
# COMPACT_ATOMS: atom_id res chain seq x y z
N MET A 1 -4.89 14.90 4.17
CA MET A 1 -5.13 13.71 3.33
C MET A 1 -3.85 13.51 2.54
N ALA A 2 -3.21 12.36 2.69
CA ALA A 2 -1.77 12.16 2.49
C ALA A 2 -1.36 12.36 1.01
N HIS A 3 -0.94 13.58 0.68
CA HIS A 3 -0.34 13.91 -0.61
C HIS A 3 1.15 13.57 -0.66
N ASP A 4 1.72 13.17 0.48
CA ASP A 4 3.12 12.79 0.63
C ASP A 4 3.29 11.28 0.48
N LEU A 5 3.90 10.87 -0.63
CA LEU A 5 4.31 9.50 -0.89
C LEU A 5 5.12 8.91 0.29
N SER A 6 5.97 9.73 0.92
CA SER A 6 6.78 9.32 2.06
C SER A 6 5.94 8.93 3.29
N LEU A 7 4.82 9.62 3.52
CA LEU A 7 3.89 9.30 4.60
C LEU A 7 3.15 7.99 4.30
N ALA A 8 2.70 7.80 3.07
CA ALA A 8 2.03 6.57 2.64
C ALA A 8 2.96 5.36 2.72
N GLN A 9 4.23 5.50 2.30
CA GLN A 9 5.27 4.47 2.45
C GLN A 9 5.56 4.13 3.91
N SER A 10 5.73 5.14 4.77
CA SER A 10 5.97 4.92 6.20
C SER A 10 4.81 4.18 6.87
N HIS A 11 3.57 4.54 6.50
CA HIS A 11 2.38 3.88 7.01
C HIS A 11 2.28 2.44 6.51
N ALA A 12 2.49 2.19 5.20
CA ALA A 12 2.48 0.85 4.62
C ALA A 12 3.52 -0.06 5.30
N PHE A 13 4.74 0.44 5.51
CA PHE A 13 5.81 -0.32 6.16
C PHE A 13 5.48 -0.69 7.61
N HIS A 14 4.96 0.26 8.39
CA HIS A 14 4.53 -0.05 9.76
C HIS A 14 3.39 -1.06 9.77
N LEU A 15 2.39 -0.89 8.90
CA LEU A 15 1.25 -1.80 8.81
C LEU A 15 1.69 -3.22 8.44
N CYS A 16 2.64 -3.35 7.51
CA CYS A 16 3.22 -4.63 7.10
C CYS A 16 3.90 -5.36 8.27
N ASN A 17 4.70 -4.64 9.06
CA ASN A 17 5.37 -5.21 10.22
C ASN A 17 4.41 -5.51 11.38
N ASP A 18 3.43 -4.65 11.65
CA ASP A 18 2.49 -4.80 12.75
C ASP A 18 1.50 -5.95 12.51
N LEU A 19 1.01 -6.09 11.29
CA LEU A 19 0.07 -7.14 10.90
C LEU A 19 0.77 -8.44 10.46
N MET A 20 2.07 -8.38 10.17
CA MET A 20 2.85 -9.49 9.59
C MET A 20 2.24 -10.05 8.30
N VAL A 21 1.64 -9.19 7.48
CA VAL A 21 1.08 -9.54 6.17
C VAL A 21 1.67 -8.65 5.08
N PRO A 22 1.76 -9.13 3.82
CA PRO A 22 2.16 -8.30 2.70
C PRO A 22 1.20 -7.12 2.54
N ILE A 23 1.74 -5.91 2.45
CA ILE A 23 0.96 -4.68 2.24
C ILE A 23 1.43 -4.04 0.94
N THR A 24 0.48 -3.76 0.06
CA THR A 24 0.73 -3.04 -1.17
C THR A 24 0.29 -1.59 -1.07
N LEU A 25 1.22 -0.71 -1.38
CA LEU A 25 1.01 0.69 -1.64
C LEU A 25 0.67 0.85 -3.12
N PHE A 26 -0.51 1.38 -3.39
CA PHE A 26 -0.98 1.67 -4.73
C PHE A 26 -1.44 3.12 -4.83
N LYS A 27 -1.60 3.57 -6.06
CA LYS A 27 -2.08 4.90 -6.38
C LYS A 27 -3.37 4.77 -7.18
N SER A 28 -4.42 5.44 -6.70
CA SER A 28 -5.68 5.57 -7.41
C SER A 28 -5.85 7.02 -7.85
N GLY A 29 -5.64 7.27 -9.14
CA GLY A 29 -5.68 8.62 -9.72
C GLY A 29 -4.63 9.56 -9.12
N ASN A 30 -5.04 10.39 -8.16
CA ASN A 30 -4.20 11.42 -7.54
C ASN A 30 -4.00 11.21 -6.03
N GLU A 31 -4.42 10.06 -5.51
CA GLU A 31 -4.33 9.67 -4.10
C GLU A 31 -3.57 8.36 -3.93
N PHE A 32 -2.95 8.17 -2.76
CA PHE A 32 -2.24 6.96 -2.39
C PHE A 32 -3.07 6.15 -1.39
N GLY A 33 -3.22 4.86 -1.67
CA GLY A 33 -3.90 3.89 -0.83
C GLY A 33 -2.93 2.79 -0.39
N VAL A 34 -3.20 2.20 0.77
CA VAL A 34 -2.44 1.06 1.30
C VAL A 34 -3.44 -0.02 1.70
N LEU A 35 -3.25 -1.22 1.18
CA LEU A 35 -4.10 -2.38 1.49
C LEU A 35 -3.23 -3.63 1.61
N PRO A 36 -3.69 -4.66 2.34
CA PRO A 36 -3.09 -5.98 2.25
C PRO A 36 -3.10 -6.47 0.81
N SER A 37 -2.01 -7.08 0.36
CA SER A 37 -1.90 -7.58 -1.02
C SER A 37 -2.97 -8.62 -1.36
N ASP A 38 -3.47 -9.35 -0.36
CA ASP A 38 -4.56 -10.34 -0.52
C ASP A 38 -5.95 -9.69 -0.71
N GLU A 39 -6.10 -8.40 -0.36
CA GLU A 39 -7.34 -7.64 -0.56
C GLU A 39 -7.33 -6.81 -1.85
N LEU A 40 -6.20 -6.80 -2.59
CA LEU A 40 -6.10 -6.15 -3.88
C LEU A 40 -6.60 -7.10 -4.97
N ASP A 41 -7.72 -6.73 -5.59
CA ASP A 41 -8.20 -7.41 -6.78
C ASP A 41 -7.52 -6.82 -8.03
N ASP A 42 -7.06 -7.69 -8.92
CA ASP A 42 -6.45 -7.32 -10.21
C ASP A 42 -7.40 -6.53 -11.14
N GLU A 43 -8.70 -6.46 -10.80
CA GLU A 43 -9.72 -5.68 -11.51
C GLU A 43 -9.74 -4.20 -11.12
N ASP A 44 -9.15 -3.84 -9.98
CA ASP A 44 -9.07 -2.45 -9.59
C ASP A 44 -7.97 -1.77 -10.44
N ASP A 45 -8.34 -0.73 -11.18
CA ASP A 45 -7.47 0.06 -12.09
C ASP A 45 -6.47 0.92 -11.27
N LEU A 46 -5.66 0.24 -10.47
CA LEU A 46 -4.76 0.78 -9.46
C LEU A 46 -3.32 0.65 -9.93
N GLU A 47 -2.56 1.73 -9.79
CA GLU A 47 -1.14 1.72 -10.10
C GLU A 47 -0.37 1.24 -8.86
N ILE A 48 0.11 0.00 -8.87
CA ILE A 48 0.96 -0.51 -7.78
C ILE A 48 2.28 0.26 -7.76
N VAL A 49 2.53 0.94 -6.63
CA VAL A 49 3.75 1.73 -6.42
C VAL A 49 4.82 0.89 -5.75
N HIS A 50 4.45 0.13 -4.71
CA HIS A 50 5.36 -0.73 -3.98
C HIS A 50 4.61 -1.79 -3.19
N GLU A 51 5.22 -2.97 -3.05
CA GLU A 51 4.75 -4.02 -2.18
C GLU A 51 5.76 -4.24 -1.06
N TYR A 52 5.28 -4.28 0.17
CA TYR A 52 6.06 -4.54 1.36
C TYR A 52 5.79 -5.95 1.83
N GLU A 53 6.87 -6.73 1.98
CA GLU A 53 6.83 -8.05 2.61
C GLU A 53 7.36 -7.98 4.04
N PRO A 54 6.78 -8.74 5.00
CA PRO A 54 7.27 -8.78 6.36
C PRO A 54 8.45 -9.76 6.59
N TRP A 55 8.89 -10.51 5.57
CA TRP A 55 9.92 -11.56 5.68
C TRP A 55 11.00 -11.49 4.59
#